data_AF-A0A941ZIR0-F1
#
_entry.id   AF-A0A941ZIR0-F1
#
_cell.length_a   1.000
_cell.length_b   1.000
_cell.length_c   1.000
_cell.angle_alpha   90.00
_cell.angle_beta   90.00
_cell.angle_gamma   90.00
#
_symmetry.space_group_name_H-M   'P 1'
#
loop_
_entity.id
_entity.type
_entity.pdbx_description
1 polymer ?
#
loop_
_entity_poly.entity_id
_entity_poly.type
_entity_poly.pdbx_seq_one_letter_code
_entity_poly.pdbx_strand_id
1 'polypeptide(L)' 'QWEVIRFLREHFARHGTQATVRDMIRHFRRVWGDEQGSNRYLHQLFPRGGPQKQGNRLAGLLRTKGEH' A
#
# COMPACT_ATOMS: atom_id res chain seq x y z
N GLN A 1 -8.84 -5.12 -2.16
CA GLN A 1 -8.23 -4.33 -1.05
C GLN A 1 -7.35 -5.18 -0.13
N TRP A 2 -7.81 -6.36 0.35
CA TRP A 2 -7.03 -7.21 1.26
C TRP A 2 -5.64 -7.61 0.77
N GLU A 3 -5.47 -7.87 -0.53
CA GLU A 3 -4.17 -8.15 -1.14
C GLU A 3 -3.17 -7.00 -0.98
N VAL A 4 -3.62 -5.74 -1.11
CA VAL A 4 -2.75 -4.57 -0.86
C VAL A 4 -2.30 -4.55 0.60
N ILE A 5 -3.20 -4.85 1.53
CA ILE A 5 -2.88 -4.89 2.97
C ILE A 5 -1.88 -6.01 3.27
N ARG A 6 -2.06 -7.20 2.70
CA ARG A 6 -1.11 -8.32 2.83
C ARG A 6 0.26 -7.96 2.27
N PHE A 7 0.29 -7.41 1.04
CA PHE A 7 1.52 -6.91 0.41
C PHE A 7 2.25 -5.91 1.31
N LEU A 8 1.54 -4.92 1.87
CA LEU A 8 2.15 -3.91 2.74
C LEU A 8 2.77 -4.52 4.00
N ARG A 9 2.07 -5.46 4.65
CA ARG A 9 2.57 -6.16 5.83
C ARG A 9 3.80 -7.01 5.50
N GLU A 10 3.75 -7.75 4.40
CA GLU A 10 4.88 -8.59 3.96
C GLU A 10 6.09 -7.75 3.52
N HIS A 11 5.87 -6.62 2.84
CA HIS A 11 6.94 -5.71 2.47
C HIS A 11 7.61 -5.15 3.72
N PHE A 12 6.81 -4.70 4.70
CA PHE A 12 7.34 -4.19 5.96
C PHE A 12 8.09 -5.25 6.75
N ALA A 13 7.55 -6.47 6.85
CA ALA A 13 8.20 -7.58 7.52
C ALA A 13 9.55 -7.96 6.88
N ARG A 14 9.67 -7.86 5.54
CA ARG A 14 10.90 -8.20 4.82
C ARG A 14 11.95 -7.09 4.78
N HIS A 15 11.52 -5.84 4.69
CA HIS A 15 12.41 -4.70 4.43
C HIS A 15 12.52 -3.72 5.60
N GLY A 16 11.74 -3.89 6.66
CA GLY A 16 11.67 -2.96 7.80
C GLY A 16 11.11 -1.57 7.47
N THR A 17 10.65 -1.36 6.23
CA THR A 17 10.19 -0.06 5.72
C THR A 17 8.85 -0.19 5.01
N GLN A 18 8.05 0.88 5.06
CA GLN A 18 6.76 0.92 4.37
C GLN A 18 6.96 0.97 2.86
N ALA A 19 6.16 0.20 2.10
CA ALA A 19 6.21 0.26 0.65
C ALA A 19 5.77 1.63 0.13
N THR A 20 6.42 2.11 -0.93
CA THR A 20 5.99 3.34 -1.62
C THR A 20 4.82 3.04 -2.56
N VAL A 21 4.09 4.08 -3.00
CA VAL A 21 3.05 3.92 -4.04
C VAL A 21 3.64 3.31 -5.32
N ARG A 22 4.89 3.64 -5.66
CA ARG A 22 5.58 3.08 -6.83
C ARG A 22 5.83 1.58 -6.71
N ASP A 23 6.18 1.10 -5.52
CA ASP A 23 6.37 -0.34 -5.26
C ASP A 23 5.04 -1.08 -5.36
N MET A 24 3.96 -0.49 -4.83
CA MET A 24 2.60 -1.03 -4.96
C MET A 24 2.21 -1.14 -6.44
N ILE A 25 2.38 -0.08 -7.24
CA ILE A 25 2.08 -0.10 -8.68
C ILE A 25 2.90 -1.17 -9.39
N ARG A 26 4.22 -1.22 -9.13
CA ARG A 26 5.10 -2.21 -9.77
C ARG A 26 4.69 -3.65 -9.44
N HIS A 27 4.31 -3.92 -8.19
CA HIS A 27 3.86 -5.23 -7.77
C HIS A 27 2.50 -5.56 -8.40
N PHE A 28 1.50 -4.70 -8.21
CA PHE A 28 0.13 -4.97 -8.65
C PHE A 28 -0.07 -4.89 -10.16
N ARG A 29 0.80 -4.21 -10.92
CA ARG A 29 0.83 -4.36 -12.38
C ARG A 29 1.16 -5.77 -12.83
N ARG A 30 2.01 -6.49 -12.09
CA ARG A 30 2.36 -7.88 -12.42
C ARG A 30 1.28 -8.87 -11.97
N VAL A 31 0.59 -8.58 -10.86
CA VAL A 31 -0.43 -9.47 -10.28
C VAL A 31 -1.79 -9.28 -10.93
N TRP A 32 -2.19 -8.03 -11.22
CA TRP A 32 -3.52 -7.68 -11.72
C TRP A 32 -3.53 -7.09 -13.14
N GLY A 33 -2.36 -6.90 -13.77
CA GLY A 33 -2.23 -6.24 -15.06
C GLY A 33 -2.20 -4.70 -14.98
N ASP A 34 -1.97 -4.05 -16.12
CA ASP A 34 -1.66 -2.61 -16.18
C ASP A 34 -2.81 -1.70 -15.75
N GLU A 35 -4.05 -2.10 -16.00
CA GLU A 35 -5.24 -1.32 -15.67
C GLU A 35 -5.48 -1.31 -14.16
N GLN A 36 -5.57 -2.50 -13.55
CA GLN A 36 -5.85 -2.66 -12.11
C GLN A 36 -4.62 -2.39 -11.25
N GLY A 37 -3.41 -2.59 -11.76
CA GLY A 37 -2.16 -2.18 -11.10
C GLY A 37 -1.86 -0.69 -11.17
N SER A 38 -2.73 0.12 -11.76
CA SER A 38 -2.48 1.54 -12.00
C SER A 38 -2.57 2.41 -10.75
N ASN A 39 -1.89 3.57 -10.78
CA ASN A 39 -2.02 4.60 -9.75
C ASN A 39 -3.48 5.01 -9.53
N ARG A 40 -4.23 5.19 -10.63
CA ARG A 40 -5.64 5.58 -10.59
C ARG A 40 -6.47 4.55 -9.84
N TYR A 41 -6.31 3.27 -10.17
CA TYR A 41 -7.07 2.21 -9.51
C TYR A 41 -6.72 2.08 -8.03
N LEU A 42 -5.44 2.13 -7.66
CA LEU A 42 -5.02 2.12 -6.26
C LEU A 42 -5.58 3.32 -5.46
N HIS A 43 -5.65 4.51 -6.06
CA HIS A 43 -6.29 5.66 -5.43
C HIS A 43 -7.81 5.55 -5.33
N GLN A 44 -8.47 4.87 -6.27
CA GLN A 44 -9.90 4.54 -6.17
C GLN A 44 -10.17 3.54 -5.04
N LEU A 45 -9.29 2.55 -4.87
CA LEU A 45 -9.37 1.62 -3.74
C LEU A 45 -9.14 2.33 -2.41
N PHE A 46 -8.28 3.35 -2.38
CA PHE A 46 -7.91 4.05 -1.14
C PHE A 46 -8.18 5.56 -1.24
N PRO A 47 -9.46 5.99 -1.24
CA PRO A 47 -9.83 7.38 -1.52
C PRO A 47 -9.42 8.36 -0.41
N ARG A 48 -9.15 7.89 0.81
CA ARG A 48 -8.82 8.75 1.96
C ARG A 48 -7.32 8.99 2.07
N GLY A 49 -6.78 9.81 1.18
CA GLY A 49 -5.36 10.18 1.17
C GLY A 49 -4.45 9.15 0.51
N GLY A 50 -5.02 8.22 -0.27
CA GLY A 50 -4.28 7.34 -1.15
C GLY A 50 -3.82 6.01 -0.52
N PRO A 51 -3.29 5.11 -1.37
CA PRO A 51 -2.89 3.75 -0.97
C PRO A 51 -1.76 3.76 0.07
N GLN A 52 -0.89 4.76 0.07
CA GLN A 52 0.15 4.88 1.10
C GLN A 52 -0.44 5.24 2.46
N LYS A 53 -1.18 6.35 2.58
CA LYS A 53 -1.71 6.80 3.88
C LYS A 53 -2.81 5.89 4.40
N GLN A 54 -3.84 5.62 3.60
CA GLN A 54 -4.96 4.80 4.02
C GLN A 54 -4.57 3.32 4.08
N GLY A 55 -3.80 2.83 3.10
CA GLY A 55 -3.35 1.44 3.08
C GLY A 55 -2.43 1.12 4.25
N ASN A 56 -1.42 1.96 4.56
CA ASN A 56 -0.58 1.72 5.75
C ASN A 56 -1.36 1.81 7.06
N ARG A 57 -2.33 2.72 7.17
CA ARG A 57 -3.22 2.78 8.35
C ARG A 57 -4.02 1.48 8.51
N LEU A 58 -4.65 1.01 7.44
CA LEU A 58 -5.42 -0.24 7.45
C LEU A 58 -4.53 -1.48 7.66
N ALA A 59 -3.27 -1.42 7.22
CA ALA A 59 -2.29 -2.46 7.45
C ALA A 59 -1.74 -2.50 8.88
N GLY A 60 -2.03 -1.48 9.71
CA GLY A 60 -1.47 -1.34 11.05
C GLY A 60 -0.02 -0.86 11.07
N LEU A 61 0.46 -0.26 9.98
CA LEU A 61 1.85 0.17 9.80
C LEU A 61 2.06 1.66 10.03
N LEU A 62 0.99 2.46 10.09
CA LEU A 62 1.09 3.89 10.31
C LEU A 62 1.43 4.15 11.79
N ARG A 63 2.63 4.65 12.08
CA ARG A 63 2.95 5.11 13.44
C ARG A 63 2.13 6.37 13.74
N THR A 64 1.43 6.38 14.86
CA THR A 64 0.84 7.61 15.41
C THR A 64 1.98 8.55 15.78
N LYS A 65 1.91 9.82 15.36
CA LYS A 65 2.78 10.86 15.92
C LYS A 65 2.50 10.89 17.44
N GLY A 66 3.38 10.31 18.25
CA GLY A 66 3.15 10.20 19.69
C GLY A 66 4.03 9.22 20.47
N GLU A 67 4.90 8.42 19.83
CA GLU A 67 5.94 7.66 20.55
C GLU A 67 7.27 8.42 20.44
N HIS A 68 7.43 9.43 21.30
CA HIS A 68 8.71 10.01 21.70
C HIS A 68 8.88 9.80 23.20
#